data_AF-A0A7S4UY40-F1
#
_entry.id   AF-A0A7S4UY40-F1
#
_cell.length_a   1.000
_cell.length_b   1.000
_cell.length_c   1.000
_cell.angle_alpha   90.00
_cell.angle_beta   90.00
_cell.angle_gamma   90.00
#
_symmetry.space_group_name_H-M   'P 1'
#
loop_
_entity.id
_entity.type
_entity.pdbx_description
1 polymer ?
#
loop_
_entity_poly.entity_id
_entity_poly.type
_entity_poly.pdbx_seq_one_letter_code
_entity_poly.pdbx_strand_id
1 'polypeptide(L)'
;MDKAGASYSLVATTDSKSGRDAVDIYDATNKLVAFHVLLSPGHRALRAAGVTTFPTTVSDGNMRGGRSSAVVFTSGGTIVTLTEKVTSDKVNLLVQKNLYSAAISMAFADPAYKPSDITALYRRHAEHLYRKGDFSGSMDQFIYTIGSLEPSHVIFRYLDAPKIPLLAKYLEELRSRDLATPVHNELLRTCYLKLNDTGAAEKIAAAASASMDASSCASIVSSLAQNPTEALATICSFEAPQAAESLVVHGATLARALPRETAGVVVSLCDGSYSPSALADAAAGSSSASRRGVGVGDTPAILEDSIQSAENRPQLCDRYPVHLFSSAFLENPKLLRLILAHCKKQKCFLSPSLQRTLLELTLEEWNNAKRTGDAEVEKIRQNEAIATLTDPNVDEIGDYEALVIVQSAGFTEGEVLLYEKLQMTPLLLEQYAKDGGDRARRQMLAMCRSDPELLADVLGYFVVMAAQKSGLEGHVDNESITSDNEAEEILEDIRETLLMARDQGVLPPARIARILAGEGVGQFSSDQPTRFNGSGHSVPLSVALDYVGDILDESSKDISRLRVSKQY
;
A
#
# COMPACT_ATOMS: atom_id res chain seq x y z
N MET A 1 48.86 -29.16 2.40
CA MET A 1 47.44 -29.51 2.19
C MET A 1 47.00 -28.83 0.90
N ASP A 2 47.10 -29.57 -0.20
CA ASP A 2 46.79 -29.07 -1.54
C ASP A 2 45.30 -28.75 -1.63
N LYS A 3 44.98 -27.46 -1.84
CA LYS A 3 43.61 -26.99 -2.00
C LYS A 3 43.02 -27.63 -3.26
N ALA A 4 41.98 -28.44 -3.06
CA ALA A 4 41.19 -29.05 -4.11
C ALA A 4 40.58 -27.98 -5.02
N GLY A 5 41.27 -27.63 -6.10
CA GLY A 5 40.66 -26.96 -7.24
C GLY A 5 39.75 -27.94 -7.97
N ALA A 6 38.59 -27.48 -8.44
CA ALA A 6 37.72 -28.28 -9.29
C ALA A 6 38.52 -28.79 -10.51
N SER A 7 38.56 -30.12 -10.71
CA SER A 7 39.28 -30.75 -11.82
C SER A 7 38.29 -31.04 -12.94
N TYR A 8 38.45 -30.35 -14.06
CA TYR A 8 37.61 -30.51 -15.24
C TYR A 8 38.38 -31.26 -16.34
N SER A 9 37.72 -32.22 -16.97
CA SER A 9 38.24 -32.95 -18.14
C SER A 9 37.38 -32.66 -19.35
N LEU A 10 37.99 -32.22 -20.45
CA LEU A 10 37.29 -31.94 -21.69
C LEU A 10 37.56 -33.07 -22.70
N VAL A 11 36.48 -33.65 -23.23
CA VAL A 11 36.53 -34.79 -24.13
C VAL A 11 35.71 -34.46 -25.37
N ALA A 12 36.28 -34.70 -26.55
CA ALA A 12 35.55 -34.66 -27.80
C ALA A 12 35.29 -36.09 -28.28
N THR A 13 34.02 -36.42 -28.51
CA THR A 13 33.59 -37.74 -28.99
C THR A 13 32.83 -37.60 -30.29
N THR A 14 32.73 -38.67 -31.08
CA THR A 14 31.90 -38.69 -32.28
C THR A 14 30.67 -39.54 -32.02
N ASP A 15 29.48 -38.93 -32.10
CA ASP A 15 28.24 -39.65 -31.85
C ASP A 15 27.93 -40.58 -33.02
N SER A 16 27.95 -41.88 -32.74
CA SER A 16 27.66 -42.94 -33.71
C SER A 16 26.27 -42.86 -34.33
N LYS A 17 25.28 -42.23 -33.67
CA LYS A 17 23.90 -42.14 -34.16
C LYS A 17 23.68 -40.96 -35.09
N SER A 18 24.24 -39.79 -34.77
CA SER A 18 24.07 -38.57 -35.56
C SER A 18 25.24 -38.27 -36.51
N GLY A 19 26.37 -38.97 -36.38
CA GLY A 19 27.58 -38.72 -37.15
C GLY A 19 28.25 -37.37 -36.85
N ARG A 20 27.82 -36.69 -35.77
CA ARG A 20 28.31 -35.37 -35.34
C ARG A 20 29.30 -35.52 -34.19
N ASP A 21 30.26 -34.62 -34.14
CA ASP A 21 31.18 -34.51 -33.02
C ASP A 21 30.47 -33.80 -31.84
N ALA A 22 30.57 -34.39 -30.65
CA ALA A 22 30.12 -33.86 -29.37
C ALA A 22 31.33 -33.43 -28.54
N VAL A 23 31.19 -32.34 -27.80
CA VAL A 23 32.18 -31.91 -26.80
C VAL A 23 31.55 -31.97 -25.42
N ASP A 24 32.16 -32.76 -24.56
CA ASP A 24 31.75 -33.01 -23.19
C ASP A 24 32.78 -32.44 -22.22
N ILE A 25 32.31 -31.73 -21.19
CA ILE A 25 33.12 -31.33 -20.04
C ILE A 25 32.65 -32.16 -18.85
N TYR A 26 33.56 -32.96 -18.30
CA TYR A 26 33.36 -33.73 -17.10
C TYR A 26 33.94 -32.99 -15.90
N ASP A 27 33.14 -32.87 -14.85
CA ASP A 27 33.58 -32.44 -13.54
C ASP A 27 33.98 -33.68 -12.72
N ALA A 28 35.28 -33.86 -12.52
CA ALA A 28 35.81 -35.01 -11.79
C ALA A 28 35.57 -34.93 -10.28
N THR A 29 35.35 -33.72 -9.72
CA THR A 29 35.09 -33.58 -8.28
C THR A 29 33.65 -33.95 -7.95
N ASN A 30 32.70 -33.50 -8.79
CA ASN A 30 31.28 -33.78 -8.59
C ASN A 30 30.78 -34.99 -9.39
N LYS A 31 31.66 -35.70 -10.10
CA LYS A 31 31.38 -36.91 -10.91
C LYS A 31 30.20 -36.74 -11.87
N LEU A 32 30.13 -35.58 -12.53
CA LEU A 32 29.01 -35.21 -13.39
C LEU A 32 29.49 -34.66 -14.74
N VAL A 33 28.62 -34.74 -15.75
CA VAL A 33 28.82 -34.03 -17.02
C VAL A 33 28.42 -32.58 -16.78
N ALA A 34 29.40 -31.70 -16.70
CA ALA A 34 29.20 -30.27 -16.46
C ALA A 34 28.62 -29.55 -17.69
N PHE A 35 29.02 -29.97 -18.90
CA PHE A 35 28.55 -29.37 -20.13
C PHE A 35 28.59 -30.38 -21.28
N HIS A 36 27.58 -30.34 -22.15
CA HIS A 36 27.49 -31.14 -23.38
C HIS A 36 27.06 -30.23 -24.52
N VAL A 37 27.77 -30.27 -25.64
CA VAL A 37 27.41 -29.55 -26.86
C VAL A 37 27.65 -30.41 -28.10
N LEU A 38 26.68 -30.39 -29.02
CA LEU A 38 26.81 -31.00 -30.34
C LEU A 38 27.28 -29.95 -31.34
N LEU A 39 28.34 -30.24 -32.07
CA LEU A 39 28.83 -29.35 -33.13
C LEU A 39 27.89 -29.39 -34.35
N SER A 40 27.93 -28.33 -35.15
CA SER A 40 27.18 -28.25 -36.40
C SER A 40 27.55 -29.40 -37.35
N PRO A 41 26.60 -29.89 -38.18
CA PRO A 41 26.88 -30.98 -39.11
C PRO A 41 28.12 -30.69 -39.98
N GLY A 42 29.07 -31.63 -40.05
CA GLY A 42 30.32 -31.47 -40.81
C GLY A 42 31.48 -30.78 -40.09
N HIS A 43 31.25 -30.18 -38.91
CA HIS A 43 32.32 -29.65 -38.07
C HIS A 43 32.84 -30.74 -37.12
N ARG A 44 34.15 -30.98 -37.14
CA ARG A 44 34.85 -31.90 -36.24
C ARG A 44 35.70 -31.16 -35.22
N ALA A 45 35.80 -31.66 -34.01
CA ALA A 45 36.69 -31.08 -33.00
C ALA A 45 38.15 -31.50 -33.30
N LEU A 46 38.99 -30.57 -33.73
CA LEU A 46 40.39 -30.84 -34.08
C LEU A 46 41.31 -30.81 -32.85
N ARG A 47 41.13 -29.80 -32.01
CA ARG A 47 41.93 -29.59 -30.80
C ARG A 47 41.11 -28.81 -29.78
N ALA A 48 41.31 -29.12 -28.52
CA ALA A 48 40.74 -28.36 -27.43
C ALA A 48 41.79 -28.07 -26.35
N ALA A 49 41.68 -26.91 -25.71
CA ALA A 49 42.58 -26.49 -24.65
C ALA A 49 41.80 -25.79 -23.54
N GLY A 50 42.10 -26.11 -22.28
CA GLY A 50 41.60 -25.41 -21.10
C GLY A 50 42.62 -24.42 -20.55
N VAL A 51 42.16 -23.24 -20.15
CA VAL A 51 42.92 -22.20 -19.45
C VAL A 51 42.22 -21.96 -18.12
N THR A 52 42.88 -22.27 -17.02
CA THR A 52 42.37 -22.02 -15.66
C THR A 52 43.25 -20.98 -14.99
N THR A 53 42.67 -19.84 -14.61
CA THR A 53 43.35 -18.88 -13.74
C THR A 53 42.98 -19.14 -12.29
N PHE A 54 43.99 -19.20 -11.41
CA PHE A 54 43.75 -19.33 -9.97
C PHE A 54 43.15 -18.04 -9.39
N PRO A 55 42.32 -18.13 -8.34
CA PRO A 55 41.82 -16.95 -7.65
C PRO A 55 42.97 -16.10 -7.10
N THR A 56 42.96 -14.79 -7.37
CA THR A 56 43.99 -13.86 -6.91
C THR A 56 43.41 -12.87 -5.90
N THR A 57 44.14 -12.64 -4.80
CA THR A 57 43.83 -11.58 -3.84
C THR A 57 44.22 -10.24 -4.45
N VAL A 58 43.24 -9.34 -4.64
CA VAL A 58 43.49 -7.97 -5.06
C VAL A 58 43.95 -7.16 -3.84
N SER A 59 44.73 -6.09 -4.05
CA SER A 59 45.30 -5.22 -3.01
C SER A 59 44.29 -4.65 -2.01
N ASP A 60 43.01 -4.58 -2.39
CA ASP A 60 41.90 -4.09 -1.55
C ASP A 60 41.31 -5.16 -0.60
N GLY A 61 41.93 -6.33 -0.48
CA GLY A 61 41.44 -7.44 0.35
C GLY A 61 40.31 -8.26 -0.27
N ASN A 62 39.78 -7.86 -1.43
CA ASN A 62 38.80 -8.64 -2.19
C ASN A 62 39.46 -9.78 -2.98
N MET A 63 38.92 -10.99 -2.82
CA MET A 63 39.30 -12.17 -3.61
C MET A 63 38.65 -12.10 -5.00
N ARG A 64 39.48 -12.04 -6.06
CA ARG A 64 38.99 -12.20 -7.42
C ARG A 64 38.91 -13.70 -7.73
N GLY A 65 37.71 -14.20 -7.98
CA GLY A 65 37.48 -15.60 -8.34
C GLY A 65 38.31 -16.03 -9.56
N GLY A 66 38.84 -17.25 -9.53
CA GLY A 66 39.53 -17.85 -10.67
C GLY A 66 38.58 -18.01 -11.86
N ARG A 67 39.08 -17.86 -13.09
CA ARG A 67 38.29 -18.03 -14.31
C ARG A 67 38.81 -19.24 -15.07
N SER A 68 37.95 -20.24 -15.29
CA SER A 68 38.22 -21.33 -16.22
C SER A 68 37.61 -21.01 -17.57
N SER A 69 38.34 -21.21 -18.65
CA SER A 69 37.84 -21.09 -20.02
C SER A 69 38.42 -22.22 -20.87
N ALA A 70 37.63 -22.80 -21.74
CA ALA A 70 38.07 -23.80 -22.70
C ALA A 70 37.84 -23.31 -24.13
N VAL A 71 38.74 -23.67 -25.03
CA VAL A 71 38.67 -23.31 -26.44
C VAL A 71 38.71 -24.57 -27.27
N VAL A 72 37.78 -24.73 -28.21
CA VAL A 72 37.70 -25.86 -29.14
C VAL A 72 37.84 -25.33 -30.57
N PHE A 73 38.83 -25.84 -31.29
CA PHE A 73 39.03 -25.57 -32.71
C PHE A 73 38.28 -26.60 -33.54
N THR A 74 37.40 -26.13 -34.43
CA THR A 74 36.65 -27.03 -35.32
C THR A 74 37.22 -27.08 -36.74
N SER A 75 36.97 -28.17 -37.45
CA SER A 75 37.42 -28.36 -38.84
C SER A 75 36.80 -27.40 -39.85
N GLY A 76 35.68 -26.75 -39.51
CA GLY A 76 35.04 -25.74 -40.35
C GLY A 76 35.56 -24.32 -40.13
N GLY A 77 36.74 -24.16 -39.52
CA GLY A 77 37.38 -22.85 -39.33
C GLY A 77 36.78 -21.98 -38.22
N THR A 78 35.85 -22.52 -37.42
CA THR A 78 35.26 -21.81 -36.28
C THR A 78 35.92 -22.21 -34.97
N ILE A 79 36.02 -21.25 -34.06
CA ILE A 79 36.55 -21.42 -32.70
C ILE A 79 35.38 -21.31 -31.73
N VAL A 80 35.18 -22.35 -30.91
CA VAL A 80 34.17 -22.34 -29.85
C VAL A 80 34.86 -22.04 -28.53
N THR A 81 34.50 -20.94 -27.89
CA THR A 81 35.01 -20.56 -26.57
C THR A 81 33.94 -20.86 -25.52
N LEU A 82 34.33 -21.63 -24.52
CA LEU A 82 33.52 -22.01 -23.36
C LEU A 82 34.07 -21.25 -22.16
N THR A 83 33.30 -20.33 -21.61
CA THR A 83 33.70 -19.56 -20.44
C THR A 83 32.93 -20.04 -19.22
N GLU A 84 33.63 -20.28 -18.11
CA GLU A 84 32.99 -20.60 -16.85
C GLU A 84 32.17 -19.39 -16.37
N LYS A 85 30.89 -19.63 -16.11
CA LYS A 85 29.99 -18.62 -15.53
C LYS A 85 30.35 -18.36 -14.06
N VAL A 86 30.08 -17.16 -13.58
CA VAL A 86 30.26 -16.82 -12.16
C VAL A 86 29.30 -17.66 -11.31
N THR A 87 29.66 -18.00 -10.06
CA THR A 87 28.82 -18.78 -9.14
C THR A 87 27.42 -18.21 -9.00
N SER A 88 27.27 -16.87 -8.94
CA SER A 88 25.97 -16.19 -8.93
C SER A 88 25.09 -16.55 -10.14
N ASP A 89 25.69 -16.59 -11.33
CA ASP A 89 24.98 -16.92 -12.58
C ASP A 89 24.63 -18.41 -12.62
N LYS A 90 25.53 -19.29 -12.12
CA LYS A 90 25.25 -20.72 -12.00
C LYS A 90 24.06 -20.97 -11.06
N VAL A 91 24.03 -20.31 -9.91
CA VAL A 91 22.89 -20.37 -8.96
C VAL A 91 21.61 -19.87 -9.63
N ASN A 92 21.65 -18.72 -10.32
CA ASN A 92 20.49 -18.19 -11.03
C ASN A 92 19.94 -19.15 -12.10
N LEU A 93 20.82 -19.81 -12.86
CA LEU A 93 20.42 -20.82 -13.85
C LEU A 93 19.81 -22.07 -13.21
N LEU A 94 20.36 -22.53 -12.09
CA LEU A 94 19.80 -23.67 -11.36
C LEU A 94 18.42 -23.34 -10.79
N VAL A 95 18.24 -22.11 -10.29
CA VAL A 95 16.94 -21.65 -9.83
C VAL A 95 15.93 -21.54 -10.97
N GLN A 96 16.33 -21.05 -12.15
CA GLN A 96 15.46 -21.06 -13.34
C GLN A 96 15.02 -22.47 -13.74
N LYS A 97 15.87 -23.48 -13.50
CA LYS A 97 15.56 -24.90 -13.73
C LYS A 97 14.86 -25.59 -12.55
N ASN A 98 14.48 -24.86 -11.52
CA ASN A 98 13.89 -25.37 -10.27
C ASN A 98 14.77 -26.37 -9.49
N LEU A 99 16.09 -26.38 -9.71
CA LEU A 99 17.06 -27.27 -9.03
C LEU A 99 17.64 -26.58 -7.79
N TYR A 100 16.79 -26.31 -6.80
CA TYR A 100 17.15 -25.52 -5.63
C TYR A 100 18.13 -26.22 -4.68
N SER A 101 18.01 -27.53 -4.48
CA SER A 101 18.94 -28.29 -3.62
C SER A 101 20.40 -28.20 -4.12
N ALA A 102 20.60 -28.35 -5.44
CA ALA A 102 21.89 -28.19 -6.09
C ALA A 102 22.38 -26.74 -6.04
N ALA A 103 21.48 -25.76 -6.17
CA ALA A 103 21.80 -24.35 -6.03
C ALA A 103 22.30 -24.02 -4.62
N ILE A 104 21.66 -24.57 -3.59
CA ILE A 104 22.02 -24.38 -2.19
C ILE A 104 23.38 -24.99 -1.92
N SER A 105 23.62 -26.24 -2.34
CA SER A 105 24.94 -26.87 -2.19
C SER A 105 26.05 -26.10 -2.89
N MET A 106 25.76 -25.51 -4.06
CA MET A 106 26.73 -24.69 -4.80
C MET A 106 27.01 -23.36 -4.09
N ALA A 107 26.00 -22.73 -3.52
CA ALA A 107 26.15 -21.51 -2.75
C ALA A 107 26.95 -21.74 -1.45
N PHE A 108 26.78 -22.91 -0.80
CA PHE A 108 27.59 -23.30 0.37
C PHE A 108 29.02 -23.69 0.01
N ALA A 109 29.25 -24.25 -1.18
CA ALA A 109 30.59 -24.64 -1.62
C ALA A 109 31.49 -23.44 -1.94
N ASP A 110 30.90 -22.27 -2.23
CA ASP A 110 31.64 -21.05 -2.51
C ASP A 110 31.73 -20.13 -1.27
N PRO A 111 32.91 -20.00 -0.64
CA PRO A 111 33.08 -19.16 0.55
C PRO A 111 32.95 -17.66 0.27
N ALA A 112 32.92 -17.22 -1.00
CA ALA A 112 32.70 -15.83 -1.37
C ALA A 112 31.20 -15.44 -1.39
N TYR A 113 30.28 -16.40 -1.25
CA TYR A 113 28.84 -16.16 -1.32
C TYR A 113 28.28 -15.67 0.02
N LYS A 114 27.44 -14.63 0.00
CA LYS A 114 26.94 -14.00 1.23
C LYS A 114 25.89 -14.88 1.92
N PRO A 115 25.88 -14.95 3.25
CA PRO A 115 24.88 -15.73 3.99
C PRO A 115 23.45 -15.22 3.78
N SER A 116 23.26 -13.91 3.53
CA SER A 116 21.96 -13.32 3.17
C SER A 116 21.36 -13.93 1.91
N ASP A 117 22.21 -14.18 0.91
CA ASP A 117 21.80 -14.65 -0.41
C ASP A 117 21.48 -16.15 -0.37
N ILE A 118 22.16 -16.90 0.50
CA ILE A 118 21.83 -18.29 0.82
C ILE A 118 20.44 -18.37 1.47
N THR A 119 20.13 -17.48 2.42
CA THR A 119 18.80 -17.43 3.05
C THR A 119 17.70 -17.08 2.05
N ALA A 120 17.96 -16.16 1.11
CA ALA A 120 17.04 -15.87 0.02
C ALA A 120 16.80 -17.09 -0.88
N LEU A 121 17.82 -17.95 -1.07
CA LEU A 121 17.68 -19.18 -1.83
C LEU A 121 16.81 -20.21 -1.11
N TYR A 122 16.95 -20.36 0.22
CA TYR A 122 16.06 -21.16 1.06
C TYR A 122 14.61 -20.69 0.97
N ARG A 123 14.38 -19.37 1.00
CA ARG A 123 13.04 -18.79 0.80
C ARG A 123 12.44 -19.18 -0.55
N ARG A 124 13.19 -19.01 -1.64
CA ARG A 124 12.72 -19.35 -3.00
C ARG A 124 12.44 -20.85 -3.14
N HIS A 125 13.25 -21.69 -2.50
CA HIS A 125 13.03 -23.13 -2.43
C HIS A 125 11.75 -23.48 -1.67
N ALA A 126 11.53 -22.87 -0.51
CA ALA A 126 10.34 -23.04 0.30
C ALA A 126 9.07 -22.65 -0.47
N GLU A 127 9.09 -21.50 -1.17
CA GLU A 127 7.97 -21.04 -2.01
C GLU A 127 7.70 -21.99 -3.19
N HIS A 128 8.74 -22.56 -3.80
CA HIS A 128 8.58 -23.54 -4.88
C HIS A 128 7.94 -24.85 -4.36
N LEU A 129 8.42 -25.39 -3.24
CA LEU A 129 7.84 -26.57 -2.60
C LEU A 129 6.38 -26.33 -2.18
N TYR A 130 6.08 -25.13 -1.68
CA TYR A 130 4.72 -24.73 -1.34
C TYR A 130 3.79 -24.77 -2.56
N ARG A 131 4.22 -24.21 -3.70
CA ARG A 131 3.45 -24.26 -4.96
C ARG A 131 3.28 -25.69 -5.50
N LYS A 132 4.26 -26.56 -5.23
CA LYS A 132 4.23 -27.98 -5.60
C LYS A 132 3.26 -28.81 -4.74
N GLY A 133 2.86 -28.29 -3.57
CA GLY A 133 1.97 -28.96 -2.61
C GLY A 133 2.70 -29.77 -1.54
N ASP A 134 4.03 -29.70 -1.47
CA ASP A 134 4.82 -30.29 -0.38
C ASP A 134 4.98 -29.26 0.76
N PHE A 135 3.96 -29.19 1.61
CA PHE A 135 3.91 -28.24 2.72
C PHE A 135 4.90 -28.57 3.85
N SER A 136 5.15 -29.85 4.10
CA SER A 136 6.13 -30.30 5.10
C SER A 136 7.55 -29.89 4.71
N GLY A 137 7.98 -30.23 3.50
CA GLY A 137 9.29 -29.87 2.99
C GLY A 137 9.45 -28.35 2.89
N SER A 138 8.40 -27.64 2.45
CA SER A 138 8.40 -26.17 2.42
C SER A 138 8.63 -25.55 3.81
N MET A 139 7.97 -26.08 4.85
CA MET A 139 8.11 -25.56 6.21
C MET A 139 9.54 -25.75 6.76
N ASP A 140 10.14 -26.91 6.52
CA ASP A 140 11.52 -27.17 6.94
C ASP A 140 12.50 -26.16 6.31
N GLN A 141 12.26 -25.75 5.06
CA GLN A 141 13.05 -24.72 4.40
C GLN A 141 12.80 -23.32 4.99
N PHE A 142 11.56 -22.99 5.36
CA PHE A 142 11.24 -21.71 6.02
C PHE A 142 11.88 -21.58 7.40
N ILE A 143 12.08 -22.67 8.14
CA ILE A 143 12.77 -22.66 9.44
C ILE A 143 14.23 -22.15 9.32
N TYR A 144 14.89 -22.43 8.19
CA TYR A 144 16.24 -21.88 7.91
C TYR A 144 16.23 -20.38 7.59
N THR A 145 15.06 -19.79 7.29
CA THR A 145 14.93 -18.36 6.97
C THR A 145 14.61 -17.47 8.18
N ILE A 146 14.39 -18.07 9.36
CA ILE A 146 14.11 -17.34 10.61
C ILE A 146 15.31 -16.44 10.94
N GLY A 147 15.02 -15.15 11.18
CA GLY A 147 16.01 -14.10 11.46
C GLY A 147 16.30 -13.18 10.28
N SER A 148 16.00 -13.60 9.04
CA SER A 148 16.11 -12.75 7.85
C SER A 148 14.77 -12.46 7.18
N LEU A 149 13.80 -13.36 7.31
CA LEU A 149 12.45 -13.21 6.78
C LEU A 149 11.47 -12.86 7.90
N GLU A 150 10.53 -11.96 7.59
CA GLU A 150 9.47 -11.60 8.54
C GLU A 150 8.53 -12.80 8.81
N PRO A 151 8.30 -13.17 10.08
CA PRO A 151 7.48 -14.33 10.45
C PRO A 151 6.04 -14.27 9.94
N SER A 152 5.46 -13.07 9.85
CA SER A 152 4.10 -12.82 9.35
C SER A 152 3.88 -13.45 7.97
N HIS A 153 4.89 -13.39 7.09
CA HIS A 153 4.83 -13.94 5.74
C HIS A 153 4.59 -15.45 5.71
N VAL A 154 5.20 -16.19 6.65
CA VAL A 154 5.05 -17.64 6.77
C VAL A 154 3.74 -17.96 7.47
N ILE A 155 3.44 -17.24 8.55
CA ILE A 155 2.22 -17.46 9.35
C ILE A 155 0.97 -17.38 8.48
N PHE A 156 0.79 -16.29 7.71
CA PHE A 156 -0.42 -16.11 6.88
C PHE A 156 -0.64 -17.23 5.86
N ARG A 157 0.44 -17.86 5.36
CA ARG A 157 0.35 -18.95 4.37
C ARG A 157 -0.07 -20.29 4.98
N TYR A 158 0.12 -20.48 6.28
CA TYR A 158 -0.06 -21.77 6.97
C TYR A 158 -1.20 -21.76 8.00
N LEU A 159 -2.07 -20.75 7.99
CA LEU A 159 -3.24 -20.64 8.89
C LEU A 159 -4.37 -21.65 8.59
N ASP A 160 -4.32 -22.36 7.46
CA ASP A 160 -5.34 -23.35 7.10
C ASP A 160 -5.39 -24.52 8.09
N ALA A 161 -6.59 -25.02 8.40
CA ALA A 161 -6.82 -26.13 9.34
C ALA A 161 -5.88 -27.35 9.18
N PRO A 162 -5.64 -27.92 7.98
CA PRO A 162 -4.73 -29.06 7.83
C PRO A 162 -3.24 -28.72 8.04
N LYS A 163 -2.88 -27.43 8.06
CA LYS A 163 -1.49 -26.95 8.13
C LYS A 163 -1.09 -26.45 9.53
N ILE A 164 -2.03 -26.40 10.47
CA ILE A 164 -1.80 -25.96 11.86
C ILE A 164 -0.64 -26.70 12.55
N PRO A 165 -0.45 -28.03 12.41
CA PRO A 165 0.70 -28.72 13.00
C PRO A 165 2.05 -28.20 12.48
N LEU A 166 2.12 -27.86 11.19
CA LEU A 166 3.33 -27.32 10.56
C LEU A 166 3.58 -25.88 11.04
N LEU A 167 2.51 -25.09 11.21
CA LEU A 167 2.60 -23.74 11.77
C LEU A 167 3.09 -23.76 13.22
N ALA A 168 2.60 -24.70 14.04
CA ALA A 168 3.08 -24.87 15.42
C ALA A 168 4.59 -25.15 15.45
N LYS A 169 5.09 -26.06 14.59
CA LYS A 169 6.53 -26.34 14.46
C LYS A 169 7.34 -25.07 14.15
N TYR A 170 6.86 -24.23 13.24
CA TYR A 170 7.54 -22.97 12.91
C TYR A 170 7.56 -21.99 14.09
N LEU A 171 6.43 -21.83 14.78
CA LEU A 171 6.32 -20.94 15.93
C LEU A 171 7.14 -21.43 17.14
N GLU A 172 7.27 -22.74 17.32
CA GLU A 172 8.18 -23.34 18.31
C GLU A 172 9.65 -23.00 18.02
N GLU A 173 10.09 -23.16 16.77
CA GLU A 173 11.45 -22.82 16.32
C GLU A 173 11.72 -21.31 16.37
N LEU A 174 10.68 -20.50 16.25
CA LEU A 174 10.77 -19.05 16.39
C LEU A 174 10.91 -18.66 17.87
N ARG A 175 10.20 -19.36 18.76
CA ARG A 175 10.31 -19.21 20.22
C ARG A 175 11.65 -19.72 20.76
N SER A 176 12.18 -20.84 20.24
CA SER A 176 13.48 -21.37 20.68
C SER A 176 14.66 -20.46 20.34
N ARG A 177 14.48 -19.52 19.41
CA ARG A 177 15.47 -18.51 19.01
C ARG A 177 15.23 -17.13 19.63
N ASP A 178 14.30 -17.00 20.59
CA ASP A 178 13.94 -15.75 21.29
C ASP A 178 13.50 -14.59 20.36
N LEU A 179 13.02 -14.90 19.15
CA LEU A 179 12.50 -13.91 18.19
C LEU A 179 10.96 -13.81 18.21
N ALA A 180 10.32 -14.43 19.21
CA ALA A 180 8.87 -14.49 19.35
C ALA A 180 8.30 -13.23 20.02
N THR A 181 7.30 -12.63 19.38
CA THR A 181 6.48 -11.58 19.97
C THR A 181 5.39 -12.22 20.85
N PRO A 182 4.78 -11.48 21.80
CA PRO A 182 3.66 -11.99 22.59
C PRO A 182 2.49 -12.47 21.72
N VAL A 183 2.27 -11.82 20.56
CA VAL A 183 1.27 -12.24 19.56
C VAL A 183 1.59 -13.61 18.98
N HIS A 184 2.86 -13.91 18.68
CA HIS A 184 3.29 -15.23 18.20
C HIS A 184 3.09 -16.32 19.25
N ASN A 185 3.30 -16.00 20.54
CA ASN A 185 3.09 -16.94 21.65
C ASN A 185 1.60 -17.26 21.84
N GLU A 186 0.70 -16.27 21.73
CA GLU A 186 -0.74 -16.50 21.82
C GLU A 186 -1.27 -17.25 20.59
N LEU A 187 -0.71 -16.99 19.41
CA LEU A 187 -1.03 -17.77 18.21
C LEU A 187 -0.58 -19.23 18.36
N LEU A 188 0.60 -19.48 18.92
CA LEU A 188 1.09 -20.83 19.21
C LEU A 188 0.19 -21.54 20.22
N ARG A 189 -0.25 -20.85 21.28
CA ARG A 189 -1.25 -21.36 22.23
C ARG A 189 -2.53 -21.76 21.53
N THR A 190 -3.06 -20.88 20.66
CA THR A 190 -4.26 -21.15 19.87
C THR A 190 -4.08 -22.36 18.94
N CYS A 191 -2.90 -22.54 18.36
CA CYS A 191 -2.58 -23.72 17.56
C CYS A 191 -2.63 -25.00 18.40
N TYR A 192 -2.02 -25.03 19.58
CA TYR A 192 -2.08 -26.21 20.45
C TYR A 192 -3.48 -26.54 20.96
N LEU A 193 -4.29 -25.51 21.27
CA LEU A 193 -5.70 -25.72 21.61
C LEU A 193 -6.47 -26.39 20.47
N LYS A 194 -6.22 -26.00 19.21
CA LYS A 194 -6.81 -26.66 18.03
C LYS A 194 -6.27 -28.07 17.80
N LEU A 195 -5.09 -28.40 18.30
CA LEU A 195 -4.49 -29.74 18.24
C LEU A 195 -4.87 -30.62 19.45
N ASN A 196 -5.74 -30.14 20.35
CA ASN A 196 -6.11 -30.77 21.62
C ASN A 196 -4.94 -31.02 22.59
N ASP A 197 -3.82 -30.30 22.44
CA ASP A 197 -2.71 -30.34 23.41
C ASP A 197 -2.86 -29.21 24.45
N THR A 198 -3.77 -29.43 25.40
CA THR A 198 -4.06 -28.46 26.45
C THR A 198 -2.89 -28.25 27.42
N GLY A 199 -2.05 -29.27 27.61
CA GLY A 199 -0.89 -29.19 28.49
C GLY A 199 0.24 -28.31 27.94
N ALA A 200 0.49 -28.36 26.62
CA ALA A 200 1.44 -27.43 25.99
C ALA A 200 0.90 -25.99 25.95
N ALA A 201 -0.41 -25.81 25.75
CA ALA A 201 -1.06 -24.50 25.75
C ALA A 201 -1.02 -23.83 27.14
N GLU A 202 -1.25 -24.57 28.21
CA GLU A 202 -1.17 -24.05 29.60
C GLU A 202 0.25 -23.64 29.99
N LYS A 203 1.28 -24.39 29.56
CA LYS A 203 2.68 -24.01 29.79
C LYS A 203 3.04 -22.68 29.14
N ILE A 204 2.48 -22.39 27.97
CA ILE A 204 2.68 -21.09 27.29
C ILE A 204 1.95 -19.98 28.01
N ALA A 205 0.71 -20.22 28.44
CA ALA A 205 -0.07 -19.26 29.21
C ALA A 205 0.60 -18.91 30.54
N ALA A 206 1.10 -19.92 31.27
CA ALA A 206 1.80 -19.73 32.54
C ALA A 206 3.10 -18.94 32.40
N ALA A 207 3.82 -19.12 31.28
CA ALA A 207 5.01 -18.34 30.96
C ALA A 207 4.69 -16.88 30.60
N ALA A 208 3.54 -16.63 29.96
CA ALA A 208 3.09 -15.27 29.63
C ALA A 208 2.54 -14.50 30.86
N SER A 209 1.94 -15.20 31.83
CA SER A 209 1.42 -14.62 33.06
C SER A 209 2.47 -14.39 34.16
N ALA A 210 3.73 -14.73 33.92
CA ALA A 210 4.80 -14.64 34.93
C ALA A 210 5.24 -13.20 35.25
N SER A 211 4.58 -12.16 34.72
CA SER A 211 4.85 -10.74 35.04
C SER A 211 3.81 -10.08 35.97
N MET A 212 2.79 -10.79 36.47
CA MET A 212 1.81 -10.23 37.41
C MET A 212 1.43 -11.21 38.54
N ASP A 213 1.18 -10.67 39.75
CA ASP A 213 0.75 -11.44 40.93
C ASP A 213 -0.63 -12.09 40.70
N ALA A 214 -0.66 -13.43 40.65
CA ALA A 214 -1.82 -14.25 40.30
C ALA A 214 -3.08 -14.03 41.18
N SER A 215 -2.94 -13.42 42.37
CA SER A 215 -4.07 -13.13 43.26
C SER A 215 -4.92 -11.93 42.80
N SER A 216 -4.33 -10.92 42.16
CA SER A 216 -5.02 -9.69 41.76
C SER A 216 -5.84 -9.89 40.48
N CYS A 217 -5.36 -10.70 39.54
CA CYS A 217 -6.12 -11.04 38.32
C CYS A 217 -7.35 -11.91 38.63
N ALA A 218 -7.24 -12.82 39.61
CA ALA A 218 -8.34 -13.71 39.98
C ALA A 218 -9.54 -12.94 40.58
N SER A 219 -9.28 -11.90 41.39
CA SER A 219 -10.30 -11.01 41.93
C SER A 219 -10.90 -10.07 40.88
N ILE A 220 -10.11 -9.57 39.92
CA ILE A 220 -10.65 -8.75 38.82
C ILE A 220 -11.60 -9.59 37.94
N VAL A 221 -11.20 -10.81 37.59
CA VAL A 221 -12.01 -11.71 36.75
C VAL A 221 -13.32 -12.13 37.45
N SER A 222 -13.29 -12.39 38.76
CA SER A 222 -14.50 -12.72 39.51
C SER A 222 -15.44 -11.51 39.68
N SER A 223 -14.88 -10.32 39.90
CA SER A 223 -15.65 -9.07 40.03
C SER A 223 -16.25 -8.60 38.72
N LEU A 224 -15.58 -8.81 37.57
CA LEU A 224 -16.12 -8.47 36.24
C LEU A 224 -17.43 -9.21 35.91
N ALA A 225 -17.60 -10.42 36.45
CA ALA A 225 -18.81 -11.22 36.25
C ALA A 225 -19.98 -10.79 37.15
N GLN A 226 -19.71 -10.08 38.26
CA GLN A 226 -20.71 -9.76 39.29
C GLN A 226 -21.02 -8.26 39.36
N ASN A 227 -20.02 -7.38 39.36
CA ASN A 227 -20.15 -5.92 39.44
C ASN A 227 -19.05 -5.21 38.61
N PRO A 228 -19.34 -4.75 37.38
CA PRO A 228 -18.33 -4.13 36.50
C PRO A 228 -17.80 -2.78 37.00
N THR A 229 -18.57 -2.04 37.81
CA THR A 229 -18.17 -0.75 38.41
C THR A 229 -17.09 -0.91 39.47
N GLU A 230 -17.22 -1.93 40.31
CA GLU A 230 -16.25 -2.27 41.35
C GLU A 230 -14.96 -2.78 40.72
N ALA A 231 -15.06 -3.61 39.67
CA ALA A 231 -13.90 -4.03 38.88
C ALA A 231 -13.13 -2.84 38.29
N LEU A 232 -13.82 -1.85 37.71
CA LEU A 232 -13.18 -0.64 37.19
C LEU A 232 -12.54 0.20 38.30
N ALA A 233 -13.17 0.33 39.47
CA ALA A 233 -12.60 1.00 40.63
C ALA A 233 -11.33 0.30 41.15
N THR A 234 -11.31 -1.04 41.17
CA THR A 234 -10.10 -1.80 41.54
C THR A 234 -8.96 -1.58 40.55
N ILE A 235 -9.24 -1.53 39.24
CA ILE A 235 -8.25 -1.22 38.21
C ILE A 235 -7.72 0.21 38.37
N CYS A 236 -8.61 1.16 38.64
CA CYS A 236 -8.22 2.56 38.91
C CYS A 236 -7.38 2.72 40.17
N SER A 237 -7.48 1.80 41.14
CA SER A 237 -6.65 1.83 42.35
C SER A 237 -5.20 1.40 42.12
N PHE A 238 -4.89 0.76 40.99
CA PHE A 238 -3.53 0.33 40.66
C PHE A 238 -2.67 1.46 40.12
N GLU A 239 -1.34 1.26 40.20
CA GLU A 239 -0.38 2.13 39.53
C GLU A 239 -0.57 2.07 38.00
N ALA A 240 -0.22 3.16 37.32
CA ALA A 240 -0.41 3.32 35.86
C ALA A 240 0.00 2.11 35.00
N PRO A 241 1.16 1.44 35.22
CA PRO A 241 1.55 0.27 34.41
C PRO A 241 0.62 -0.93 34.63
N GLN A 242 0.22 -1.19 35.87
CA GLN A 242 -0.65 -2.31 36.22
C GLN A 242 -2.09 -2.07 35.74
N ALA A 243 -2.55 -0.81 35.80
CA ALA A 243 -3.84 -0.41 35.26
C ALA A 243 -3.90 -0.57 33.73
N ALA A 244 -2.82 -0.17 33.04
CA ALA A 244 -2.69 -0.34 31.60
C ALA A 244 -2.71 -1.82 31.19
N GLU A 245 -1.93 -2.69 31.85
CA GLU A 245 -1.93 -4.13 31.58
C GLU A 245 -3.30 -4.77 31.82
N SER A 246 -3.96 -4.40 32.93
CA SER A 246 -5.31 -4.88 33.25
C SER A 246 -6.35 -4.46 32.21
N LEU A 247 -6.24 -3.23 31.68
CA LEU A 247 -7.12 -2.73 30.62
C LEU A 247 -6.82 -3.36 29.25
N VAL A 248 -5.59 -3.76 28.96
CA VAL A 248 -5.29 -4.50 27.72
C VAL A 248 -5.98 -5.86 27.73
N VAL A 249 -6.00 -6.55 28.88
CA VAL A 249 -6.58 -7.90 29.00
C VAL A 249 -8.10 -7.84 29.16
N HIS A 250 -8.62 -6.93 29.98
CA HIS A 250 -10.04 -6.89 30.38
C HIS A 250 -10.82 -5.69 29.84
N GLY A 251 -10.17 -4.80 29.09
CA GLY A 251 -10.77 -3.57 28.59
C GLY A 251 -11.96 -3.81 27.67
N ALA A 252 -11.95 -4.86 26.83
CA ALA A 252 -13.08 -5.16 25.95
C ALA A 252 -14.35 -5.53 26.72
N THR A 253 -14.22 -6.32 27.78
CA THR A 253 -15.36 -6.67 28.66
C THR A 253 -15.86 -5.47 29.45
N LEU A 254 -14.96 -4.61 29.91
CA LEU A 254 -15.30 -3.37 30.62
C LEU A 254 -15.95 -2.35 29.69
N ALA A 255 -15.43 -2.16 28.48
CA ALA A 255 -15.99 -1.25 27.49
C ALA A 255 -17.40 -1.68 27.03
N ARG A 256 -17.73 -2.97 27.10
CA ARG A 256 -19.09 -3.46 26.82
C ARG A 256 -20.08 -3.12 27.94
N ALA A 257 -19.63 -3.13 29.19
CA ALA A 257 -20.48 -2.84 30.35
C ALA A 257 -20.53 -1.35 30.70
N LEU A 258 -19.37 -0.69 30.70
CA LEU A 258 -19.10 0.69 31.12
C LEU A 258 -18.24 1.41 30.06
N PRO A 259 -18.77 1.63 28.84
CA PRO A 259 -18.01 2.17 27.72
C PRO A 259 -17.42 3.56 27.97
N ARG A 260 -18.14 4.44 28.68
CA ARG A 260 -17.75 5.84 28.87
C ARG A 260 -16.67 5.97 29.94
N GLU A 261 -16.87 5.28 31.04
CA GLU A 261 -15.96 5.24 32.18
C GLU A 261 -14.63 4.62 31.76
N THR A 262 -14.68 3.49 31.03
CA THR A 262 -13.49 2.83 30.49
C THR A 262 -12.75 3.73 29.50
N ALA A 263 -13.47 4.46 28.62
CA ALA A 263 -12.87 5.42 27.70
C ALA A 263 -12.16 6.57 28.44
N GLY A 264 -12.76 7.09 29.52
CA GLY A 264 -12.16 8.13 30.35
C GLY A 264 -10.82 7.70 30.96
N VAL A 265 -10.76 6.49 31.52
CA VAL A 265 -9.51 5.94 32.08
C VAL A 265 -8.43 5.79 31.00
N VAL A 266 -8.80 5.28 29.82
CA VAL A 266 -7.88 5.12 28.69
C VAL A 266 -7.34 6.46 28.20
N VAL A 267 -8.19 7.49 28.09
CA VAL A 267 -7.75 8.86 27.74
C VAL A 267 -6.74 9.37 28.76
N SER A 268 -7.02 9.20 30.06
CA SER A 268 -6.11 9.63 31.14
C SER A 268 -4.76 8.89 31.14
N LEU A 269 -4.73 7.62 30.71
CA LEU A 269 -3.47 6.89 30.54
C LEU A 269 -2.71 7.37 29.29
N CYS A 270 -3.41 7.72 28.22
CA CYS A 270 -2.80 8.17 26.97
C CYS A 270 -2.30 9.63 27.02
N ASP A 271 -2.95 10.51 27.79
CA ASP A 271 -2.54 11.91 27.96
C ASP A 271 -1.50 12.10 29.08
N GLY A 272 -1.36 11.11 29.97
CA GLY A 272 -0.44 11.14 31.12
C GLY A 272 -1.02 11.80 32.38
N SER A 273 -2.34 12.04 32.42
CA SER A 273 -3.06 12.64 33.54
C SER A 273 -3.63 11.62 34.54
N TYR A 274 -3.40 10.33 34.29
CA TYR A 274 -3.87 9.25 35.14
C TYR A 274 -3.36 9.42 36.58
N SER A 275 -4.30 9.39 37.54
CA SER A 275 -4.00 9.35 38.96
C SER A 275 -4.87 8.28 39.63
N PRO A 276 -4.26 7.33 40.39
CA PRO A 276 -4.99 6.23 40.99
C PRO A 276 -6.10 6.67 41.97
N SER A 277 -5.85 7.76 42.70
CA SER A 277 -6.78 8.27 43.73
C SER A 277 -7.98 9.02 43.15
N ALA A 278 -7.79 9.89 42.15
CA ALA A 278 -8.88 10.72 41.62
C ALA A 278 -9.87 9.93 40.75
N LEU A 279 -9.39 8.93 40.01
CA LEU A 279 -10.21 8.09 39.14
C LEU A 279 -10.95 6.99 39.93
N ALA A 280 -10.35 6.44 40.99
CA ALA A 280 -11.02 5.49 41.87
C ALA A 280 -12.20 6.12 42.63
N ASP A 281 -12.04 7.36 43.13
CA ASP A 281 -13.12 8.10 43.80
C ASP A 281 -14.26 8.46 42.83
N ALA A 282 -13.93 8.80 41.58
CA ALA A 282 -14.92 9.04 40.52
C ALA A 282 -15.66 7.75 40.10
N ALA A 283 -14.96 6.63 39.99
CA ALA A 283 -15.53 5.33 39.63
C ALA A 283 -16.39 4.71 40.75
N ALA A 284 -16.08 5.00 42.02
CA ALA A 284 -16.84 4.56 43.19
C ALA A 284 -18.11 5.40 43.46
N GLY A 285 -18.38 6.44 42.67
CA GLY A 285 -19.60 7.25 42.75
C GLY A 285 -19.65 8.23 43.93
N SER A 286 -18.50 8.66 44.48
CA SER A 286 -18.46 9.56 45.64
C SER A 286 -18.48 11.07 45.29
N SER A 287 -18.52 11.45 44.01
CA SER A 287 -18.58 12.86 43.61
C SER A 287 -20.01 13.42 43.63
N SER A 288 -20.24 14.31 44.59
CA SER A 288 -21.46 15.09 44.83
C SER A 288 -21.62 16.25 43.83
N ALA A 289 -21.75 15.95 42.53
CA ALA A 289 -22.08 16.94 41.51
C ALA A 289 -23.49 16.69 40.91
N SER A 290 -24.48 17.31 41.55
CA SER A 290 -25.77 17.75 41.01
C SER A 290 -26.50 16.82 40.02
N ARG A 291 -27.37 15.95 40.56
CA ARG A 291 -28.57 15.53 39.85
C ARG A 291 -29.45 16.75 39.60
N ARG A 292 -29.40 17.33 38.39
CA ARG A 292 -30.50 18.14 37.86
C ARG A 292 -31.02 17.44 36.61
N GLY A 293 -32.24 16.92 36.71
CA GLY A 293 -32.88 16.17 35.62
C GLY A 293 -33.17 17.07 34.43
N VAL A 294 -32.98 16.51 33.22
CA VAL A 294 -33.53 16.98 31.95
C VAL A 294 -33.85 15.75 31.10
N GLY A 295 -34.86 15.90 30.25
CA GLY A 295 -35.61 14.85 29.58
C GLY A 295 -34.86 14.08 28.50
N VAL A 296 -35.60 13.11 27.96
CA VAL A 296 -35.23 12.23 26.86
C VAL A 296 -34.86 13.05 25.62
N GLY A 297 -33.61 12.92 25.18
CA GLY A 297 -33.10 13.48 23.93
C GLY A 297 -32.17 14.67 24.12
N ASP A 298 -30.91 14.41 24.50
CA ASP A 298 -29.79 15.33 24.26
C ASP A 298 -28.44 14.58 24.36
N THR A 299 -27.51 15.00 23.51
CA THR A 299 -26.11 14.57 23.37
C THR A 299 -25.26 14.86 24.62
N PRO A 300 -24.06 14.25 24.78
CA PRO A 300 -23.50 13.89 26.09
C PRO A 300 -22.63 14.98 26.75
N ALA A 301 -23.20 15.71 27.72
CA ALA A 301 -22.54 16.80 28.47
C ALA A 301 -21.35 16.40 29.37
N ILE A 302 -21.20 15.13 29.77
CA ILE A 302 -20.15 14.72 30.75
C ILE A 302 -18.77 14.57 30.09
N LEU A 303 -18.73 14.22 28.79
CA LEU A 303 -17.47 14.13 28.04
C LEU A 303 -16.98 15.51 27.61
N GLU A 304 -17.87 16.43 27.26
CA GLU A 304 -17.52 17.79 26.80
C GLU A 304 -16.90 18.66 27.89
N ASP A 305 -17.39 18.57 29.13
CA ASP A 305 -16.83 19.33 30.27
C ASP A 305 -15.40 18.92 30.62
N SER A 306 -15.04 17.65 30.38
CA SER A 306 -13.67 17.14 30.57
C SER A 306 -12.73 17.52 29.41
N ILE A 307 -13.29 17.83 28.23
CA ILE A 307 -12.55 18.15 26.99
C ILE A 307 -12.16 19.65 26.92
N GLN A 308 -12.90 20.53 27.60
CA GLN A 308 -12.66 21.98 27.56
C GLN A 308 -11.62 22.50 28.56
N SER A 309 -11.21 21.69 29.55
CA SER A 309 -10.36 22.12 30.67
C SER A 309 -8.94 21.51 30.68
N ALA A 310 -8.42 21.13 29.51
CA ALA A 310 -7.22 20.29 29.37
C ALA A 310 -5.91 21.00 28.95
N GLU A 311 -5.88 22.33 28.81
CA GLU A 311 -4.69 23.04 28.28
C GLU A 311 -3.55 23.28 29.30
N ASN A 312 -3.67 22.86 30.56
CA ASN A 312 -2.63 23.10 31.57
C ASN A 312 -2.65 22.12 32.77
N ARG A 313 -2.71 20.80 32.53
CA ARG A 313 -2.54 19.80 33.61
C ARG A 313 -1.10 19.26 33.68
N PRO A 314 -0.50 19.13 34.88
CA PRO A 314 0.84 18.56 35.04
C PRO A 314 0.83 17.08 34.63
N GLN A 315 1.87 16.64 33.92
CA GLN A 315 2.06 15.24 33.53
C GLN A 315 2.38 14.40 34.78
N LEU A 316 1.48 13.50 35.14
CA LEU A 316 1.57 12.68 36.36
C LEU A 316 2.19 11.29 36.10
N CYS A 317 2.10 10.78 34.88
CA CYS A 317 2.68 9.50 34.49
C CYS A 317 3.27 9.51 33.07
N ASP A 318 3.99 8.43 32.73
CA ASP A 318 4.41 8.15 31.36
C ASP A 318 3.18 7.93 30.47
N ARG A 319 3.25 8.41 29.22
CA ARG A 319 2.13 8.31 28.27
C ARG A 319 2.08 6.91 27.67
N TYR A 320 0.90 6.30 27.69
CA TYR A 320 0.69 4.98 27.09
C TYR A 320 0.21 5.10 25.65
N PRO A 321 0.74 4.26 24.73
CA PRO A 321 0.37 4.36 23.33
C PRO A 321 -1.03 3.78 23.08
N VAL A 322 -1.85 4.52 22.32
CA VAL A 322 -3.29 4.24 22.13
C VAL A 322 -3.57 2.88 21.47
N HIS A 323 -2.64 2.35 20.69
CA HIS A 323 -2.79 1.06 20.01
C HIS A 323 -2.97 -0.13 20.95
N LEU A 324 -2.57 0.01 22.22
CA LEU A 324 -2.77 -1.02 23.25
C LEU A 324 -4.25 -1.21 23.59
N PHE A 325 -5.05 -0.15 23.46
CA PHE A 325 -6.44 -0.11 23.93
C PHE A 325 -7.47 -0.09 22.79
N SER A 326 -7.03 0.08 21.54
CA SER A 326 -7.94 0.22 20.39
C SER A 326 -8.87 -0.98 20.19
N SER A 327 -8.40 -2.20 20.48
CA SER A 327 -9.19 -3.44 20.38
C SER A 327 -10.39 -3.47 21.34
N ALA A 328 -10.33 -2.74 22.46
CA ALA A 328 -11.40 -2.71 23.45
C ALA A 328 -12.65 -1.96 22.97
N PHE A 329 -12.49 -1.01 22.05
CA PHE A 329 -13.58 -0.12 21.60
C PHE A 329 -14.09 -0.43 20.18
N LEU A 330 -13.72 -1.58 19.60
CA LEU A 330 -14.19 -1.98 18.27
C LEU A 330 -15.73 -2.10 18.18
N GLU A 331 -16.39 -2.47 19.27
CA GLU A 331 -17.87 -2.54 19.33
C GLU A 331 -18.53 -1.15 19.44
N ASN A 332 -17.76 -0.10 19.76
CA ASN A 332 -18.24 1.26 20.01
C ASN A 332 -17.44 2.31 19.20
N PRO A 333 -17.63 2.39 17.87
CA PRO A 333 -16.83 3.22 16.97
C PRO A 333 -16.85 4.71 17.31
N LYS A 334 -17.99 5.23 17.79
CA LYS A 334 -18.13 6.65 18.21
C LYS A 334 -17.18 7.03 19.36
N LEU A 335 -17.00 6.12 20.32
CA LEU A 335 -16.10 6.35 21.46
C LEU A 335 -14.64 6.18 21.04
N LEU A 336 -14.34 5.20 20.20
CA LEU A 336 -13.00 5.04 19.63
C LEU A 336 -12.58 6.32 18.89
N ARG A 337 -13.46 6.90 18.07
CA ARG A 337 -13.18 8.18 17.40
C ARG A 337 -12.90 9.30 18.38
N LEU A 338 -13.70 9.43 19.44
CA LEU A 338 -13.52 10.47 20.46
C LEU A 338 -12.17 10.35 21.17
N ILE A 339 -11.76 9.13 21.53
CA ILE A 339 -10.43 8.85 22.10
C ILE A 339 -9.33 9.26 21.13
N LEU A 340 -9.41 8.79 19.87
CA LEU A 340 -8.40 9.08 18.85
C LEU A 340 -8.29 10.58 18.54
N ALA A 341 -9.42 11.29 18.44
CA ALA A 341 -9.46 12.73 18.22
C ALA A 341 -8.83 13.50 19.40
N HIS A 342 -9.10 13.07 20.63
CA HIS A 342 -8.48 13.65 21.82
C HIS A 342 -6.95 13.44 21.82
N CYS A 343 -6.51 12.22 21.54
CA CYS A 343 -5.09 11.90 21.43
C CYS A 343 -4.38 12.70 20.33
N LYS A 344 -5.04 12.93 19.18
CA LYS A 344 -4.51 13.80 18.12
C LYS A 344 -4.37 15.25 18.62
N LYS A 345 -5.39 15.79 19.30
CA LYS A 345 -5.36 17.15 19.86
C LYS A 345 -4.24 17.35 20.89
N GLN A 346 -3.97 16.34 21.71
CA GLN A 346 -2.89 16.34 22.72
C GLN A 346 -1.49 15.99 22.16
N LYS A 347 -1.37 15.87 20.83
CA LYS A 347 -0.14 15.47 20.13
C LYS A 347 0.44 14.14 20.63
N CYS A 348 -0.42 13.21 21.02
CA CYS A 348 -0.01 11.84 21.31
C CYS A 348 0.38 11.14 20.01
N PHE A 349 1.36 10.24 20.08
CA PHE A 349 1.77 9.46 18.92
C PHE A 349 0.64 8.51 18.50
N LEU A 350 0.15 8.70 17.27
CA LEU A 350 -0.85 7.84 16.64
C LEU A 350 -0.18 7.09 15.50
N SER A 351 -0.25 5.75 15.52
CA SER A 351 0.25 4.94 14.42
C SER A 351 -0.52 5.22 13.12
N PRO A 352 0.07 4.98 11.94
CA PRO A 352 -0.59 5.17 10.65
C PRO A 352 -1.98 4.51 10.57
N SER A 353 -2.08 3.28 11.08
CA SER A 353 -3.34 2.54 11.11
C SER A 353 -4.41 3.22 11.94
N LEU A 354 -4.05 3.82 13.09
CA LEU A 354 -5.01 4.54 13.93
C LEU A 354 -5.40 5.89 13.34
N GLN A 355 -4.49 6.54 12.61
CA GLN A 355 -4.81 7.76 11.86
C GLN A 355 -5.79 7.47 10.72
N ARG A 356 -5.61 6.35 10.00
CA ARG A 356 -6.57 5.85 9.00
C ARG A 356 -7.93 5.57 9.62
N THR A 357 -7.98 4.81 10.72
CA THR A 357 -9.22 4.54 11.44
C THR A 357 -9.89 5.82 11.94
N LEU A 358 -9.13 6.81 12.39
CA LEU A 358 -9.68 8.11 12.76
C LEU A 358 -10.34 8.80 11.55
N LEU A 359 -9.69 8.80 10.38
CA LEU A 359 -10.24 9.37 9.14
C LEU A 359 -11.50 8.64 8.66
N GLU A 360 -11.50 7.30 8.70
CA GLU A 360 -12.67 6.49 8.35
C GLU A 360 -13.87 6.84 9.25
N LEU A 361 -13.65 6.89 10.57
CA LEU A 361 -14.69 7.19 11.54
C LEU A 361 -15.18 8.65 11.48
N THR A 362 -14.31 9.61 11.14
CA THR A 362 -14.74 11.01 10.95
C THR A 362 -15.60 11.16 9.70
N LEU A 363 -15.25 10.49 8.60
CA LEU A 363 -16.04 10.48 7.37
C LEU A 363 -17.36 9.74 7.53
N GLU A 364 -17.40 8.69 8.35
CA GLU A 364 -18.66 8.00 8.69
C GLU A 364 -19.59 8.92 9.50
N GLU A 365 -19.09 9.65 10.49
CA GLU A 365 -19.88 10.65 11.22
C GLU A 365 -20.34 11.80 10.33
N TRP A 366 -19.49 12.30 9.42
CA TRP A 366 -19.86 13.30 8.42
C TRP A 366 -21.00 12.81 7.53
N ASN A 367 -20.90 11.59 6.99
CA ASN A 367 -21.96 10.99 6.18
C ASN A 367 -23.26 10.80 6.95
N ASN A 368 -23.18 10.44 8.23
CA ASN A 368 -24.34 10.32 9.09
C ASN A 368 -24.99 11.69 9.35
N ALA A 369 -24.21 12.73 9.64
CA ALA A 369 -24.70 14.11 9.81
C ALA A 369 -25.39 14.63 8.55
N LYS A 370 -24.81 14.35 7.37
CA LYS A 370 -25.40 14.67 6.06
C LYS A 370 -26.74 13.98 5.83
N ARG A 371 -26.90 12.72 6.27
CA ARG A 371 -28.18 11.98 6.20
C ARG A 371 -29.22 12.48 7.18
N THR A 372 -28.81 12.92 8.38
CA THR A 372 -29.71 13.43 9.41
C THR A 372 -30.05 14.91 9.24
N GLY A 373 -29.33 15.63 8.36
CA GLY A 373 -29.54 17.06 8.10
C GLY A 373 -28.94 17.98 9.17
N ASP A 374 -27.94 17.52 9.92
CA ASP A 374 -27.27 18.30 10.95
C ASP A 374 -26.10 19.08 10.36
N ALA A 375 -26.38 20.32 9.93
CA ALA A 375 -25.42 21.16 9.21
C ALA A 375 -24.24 21.65 10.08
N GLU A 376 -24.40 21.68 11.40
CA GLU A 376 -23.31 22.10 12.30
C GLU A 376 -22.28 20.98 12.45
N VAL A 377 -22.74 19.76 12.74
CA VAL A 377 -21.88 18.59 12.86
C VAL A 377 -21.23 18.24 11.52
N GLU A 378 -21.97 18.37 10.41
CA GLU A 378 -21.44 18.15 9.06
C GLU A 378 -20.22 19.05 8.79
N LYS A 379 -20.34 20.36 9.03
CA LYS A 379 -19.25 21.32 8.80
C LYS A 379 -18.05 21.06 9.72
N ILE A 380 -18.30 20.74 10.99
CA ILE A 380 -17.22 20.43 11.94
C ILE A 380 -16.44 19.20 11.47
N ARG A 381 -17.13 18.12 11.10
CA ARG A 381 -16.49 16.88 10.66
C ARG A 381 -15.81 17.01 9.30
N GLN A 382 -16.38 17.81 8.39
CA GLN A 382 -15.76 18.18 7.12
C GLN A 382 -14.41 18.87 7.36
N ASN A 383 -14.37 19.89 8.22
CA ASN A 383 -13.13 20.60 8.55
C ASN A 383 -12.10 19.68 9.23
N GLU A 384 -12.53 18.77 10.11
CA GLU A 384 -11.65 17.79 10.75
C GLU A 384 -11.03 16.81 9.73
N ALA A 385 -11.81 16.36 8.74
CA ALA A 385 -11.34 15.49 7.67
C ALA A 385 -10.31 16.22 6.78
N ILE A 386 -10.61 17.45 6.35
CA ILE A 386 -9.69 18.27 5.55
C ILE A 386 -8.39 18.54 6.32
N ALA A 387 -8.48 18.97 7.58
CA ALA A 387 -7.31 19.18 8.43
C ALA A 387 -6.46 17.90 8.59
N THR A 388 -7.09 16.73 8.54
CA THR A 388 -6.39 15.44 8.57
C THR A 388 -5.72 15.08 7.25
N LEU A 389 -6.23 15.53 6.10
CA LEU A 389 -5.64 15.30 4.78
C LEU A 389 -4.54 16.31 4.44
N THR A 390 -4.60 17.53 4.98
CA THR A 390 -3.66 18.63 4.70
C THR A 390 -2.47 18.69 5.69
N ASP A 391 -2.51 17.92 6.79
CA ASP A 391 -1.42 17.94 7.78
C ASP A 391 -0.09 17.45 7.15
N PRO A 392 1.01 18.21 7.23
CA PRO A 392 2.28 17.83 6.62
C PRO A 392 2.89 16.54 7.20
N ASN A 393 2.42 16.06 8.36
CA ASN A 393 2.85 14.79 8.95
C ASN A 393 2.08 13.56 8.39
N VAL A 394 1.23 13.76 7.37
CA VAL A 394 0.35 12.73 6.76
C VAL A 394 1.08 11.77 5.83
N ASP A 395 2.35 12.02 5.50
CA ASP A 395 3.15 11.11 4.68
C ASP A 395 3.23 9.68 5.27
N GLU A 396 2.90 9.52 6.56
CA GLU A 396 2.76 8.22 7.23
C GLU A 396 1.41 7.49 6.97
N ILE A 397 0.31 8.19 6.65
CA ILE A 397 -1.02 7.59 6.37
C ILE A 397 -1.01 6.85 5.02
N GLY A 398 -0.19 7.30 4.08
CA GLY A 398 -0.16 6.83 2.70
C GLY A 398 -1.27 7.47 1.84
N ASP A 399 -0.88 8.39 0.96
CA ASP A 399 -1.81 9.19 0.14
C ASP A 399 -2.78 8.34 -0.71
N TYR A 400 -2.33 7.17 -1.20
CA TYR A 400 -3.17 6.23 -1.94
C TYR A 400 -4.20 5.53 -1.05
N GLU A 401 -3.83 5.20 0.19
CA GLU A 401 -4.76 4.57 1.15
C GLU A 401 -5.81 5.59 1.60
N ALA A 402 -5.40 6.84 1.87
CA ALA A 402 -6.31 7.94 2.14
C ALA A 402 -7.29 8.18 0.98
N LEU A 403 -6.83 8.07 -0.27
CA LEU A 403 -7.68 8.21 -1.45
C LEU A 403 -8.78 7.14 -1.50
N VAL A 404 -8.45 5.88 -1.21
CA VAL A 404 -9.44 4.79 -1.16
C VAL A 404 -10.49 5.05 -0.08
N ILE A 405 -10.06 5.51 1.12
CA ILE A 405 -10.97 5.83 2.23
C ILE A 405 -11.93 6.96 1.82
N VAL A 406 -11.41 8.05 1.27
CA VAL A 406 -12.18 9.22 0.83
C VAL A 406 -13.17 8.87 -0.30
N GLN A 407 -12.73 8.10 -1.29
CA GLN A 407 -13.61 7.62 -2.39
C GLN A 407 -14.73 6.73 -1.87
N SER A 408 -14.42 5.82 -0.93
CA SER A 408 -15.43 4.93 -0.35
C SER A 408 -16.52 5.69 0.43
N ALA A 409 -16.14 6.84 1.03
CA ALA A 409 -17.04 7.72 1.74
C ALA A 409 -17.80 8.70 0.82
N GLY A 410 -17.39 8.85 -0.44
CA GLY A 410 -17.95 9.83 -1.37
C GLY A 410 -17.63 11.28 -1.00
N PHE A 411 -16.45 11.53 -0.41
CA PHE A 411 -16.04 12.86 0.05
C PHE A 411 -15.27 13.61 -1.06
N THR A 412 -16.00 14.26 -1.95
CA THR A 412 -15.49 14.85 -3.20
C THR A 412 -14.40 15.91 -2.99
N GLU A 413 -14.50 16.74 -1.95
CA GLU A 413 -13.51 17.77 -1.65
C GLU A 413 -12.15 17.15 -1.27
N GLY A 414 -12.15 16.05 -0.51
CA GLY A 414 -10.94 15.31 -0.20
C GLY A 414 -10.34 14.60 -1.41
N GLU A 415 -11.17 14.13 -2.36
CA GLU A 415 -10.69 13.52 -3.60
C GLU A 415 -9.90 14.52 -4.43
N VAL A 416 -10.43 15.73 -4.60
CA VAL A 416 -9.77 16.82 -5.32
C VAL A 416 -8.40 17.13 -4.70
N LEU A 417 -8.34 17.30 -3.36
CA LEU A 417 -7.08 17.57 -2.65
C LEU A 417 -6.06 16.45 -2.85
N LEU A 418 -6.49 15.19 -2.81
CA LEU A 418 -5.60 14.04 -3.00
C LEU A 418 -5.19 13.84 -4.46
N TYR A 419 -6.06 14.09 -5.43
CA TYR A 419 -5.68 14.07 -6.84
C TYR A 419 -4.67 15.17 -7.17
N GLU A 420 -4.79 16.35 -6.58
CA GLU A 420 -3.80 17.42 -6.69
C GLU A 420 -2.47 17.01 -6.06
N LYS A 421 -2.48 16.46 -4.84
CA LYS A 421 -1.27 15.99 -4.14
C LYS A 421 -0.56 14.85 -4.91
N LEU A 422 -1.33 13.92 -5.46
CA LEU A 422 -0.83 12.75 -6.20
C LEU A 422 -0.58 13.01 -7.70
N GLN A 423 -0.83 14.22 -8.20
CA GLN A 423 -0.69 14.58 -9.61
C GLN A 423 -1.53 13.71 -10.57
N MET A 424 -2.73 13.30 -10.12
CA MET A 424 -3.65 12.47 -10.90
C MET A 424 -4.54 13.33 -11.82
N THR A 425 -3.92 14.07 -12.74
CA THR A 425 -4.57 15.05 -13.62
C THR A 425 -5.81 14.51 -14.38
N PRO A 426 -5.82 13.28 -14.94
CA PRO A 426 -7.00 12.80 -15.67
C PRO A 426 -8.24 12.61 -14.79
N LEU A 427 -8.05 12.17 -13.54
CA LEU A 427 -9.15 11.96 -12.59
C LEU A 427 -9.63 13.31 -12.01
N LEU A 428 -8.71 14.22 -11.76
CA LEU A 428 -9.01 15.59 -11.34
C LEU A 428 -9.86 16.33 -12.40
N LEU A 429 -9.48 16.22 -13.67
CA LEU A 429 -10.24 16.79 -14.80
C LEU A 429 -11.64 16.19 -14.90
N GLU A 430 -11.80 14.89 -14.73
CA GLU A 430 -13.11 14.23 -14.75
C GLU A 430 -13.98 14.73 -13.58
N GLN A 431 -13.39 14.94 -12.41
CA GLN A 431 -14.10 15.43 -11.23
C GLN A 431 -14.57 16.88 -11.40
N TYR A 432 -13.69 17.76 -11.89
CA TYR A 432 -14.06 19.14 -12.25
C TYR A 432 -15.10 19.18 -13.36
N ALA A 433 -15.01 18.24 -14.32
CA ALA A 433 -16.00 18.14 -15.38
C ALA A 433 -17.38 17.72 -14.86
N LYS A 434 -17.45 16.84 -13.86
CA LYS A 434 -18.70 16.43 -13.20
C LYS A 434 -19.33 17.54 -12.36
N ASP A 435 -18.51 18.35 -11.68
CA ASP A 435 -18.98 19.48 -10.87
C ASP A 435 -19.59 20.59 -11.75
N GLY A 436 -18.92 20.95 -12.85
CA GLY A 436 -19.43 21.89 -13.85
C GLY A 436 -19.60 23.34 -13.37
N GLY A 437 -19.28 23.65 -12.10
CA GLY A 437 -19.34 24.99 -11.53
C GLY A 437 -18.26 25.92 -12.06
N ASP A 438 -18.46 27.24 -11.97
CA ASP A 438 -17.51 28.25 -12.47
C ASP A 438 -16.09 28.04 -11.91
N ARG A 439 -15.94 27.78 -10.61
CA ARG A 439 -14.65 27.52 -9.98
C ARG A 439 -13.93 26.32 -10.63
N ALA A 440 -14.64 25.23 -10.91
CA ALA A 440 -14.09 24.04 -11.53
C ALA A 440 -13.66 24.32 -12.99
N ARG A 441 -14.50 25.02 -13.77
CA ARG A 441 -14.17 25.42 -15.15
C ARG A 441 -12.93 26.32 -15.21
N ARG A 442 -12.82 27.30 -14.30
CA ARG A 442 -11.64 28.16 -14.18
C ARG A 442 -10.37 27.38 -13.79
N GLN A 443 -10.48 26.38 -12.90
CA GLN A 443 -9.35 25.50 -12.58
C GLN A 443 -8.93 24.63 -13.77
N MET A 444 -9.89 24.10 -14.56
CA MET A 444 -9.59 23.37 -15.80
C MET A 444 -8.81 24.24 -16.80
N LEU A 445 -9.23 25.49 -17.01
CA LEU A 445 -8.52 26.47 -17.85
C LEU A 445 -7.11 26.77 -17.32
N ALA A 446 -6.96 26.94 -16.00
CA ALA A 446 -5.66 27.17 -15.37
C ALA A 446 -4.69 25.99 -15.60
N MET A 447 -5.19 24.75 -15.50
CA MET A 447 -4.37 23.56 -15.80
C MET A 447 -3.90 23.52 -17.26
N CYS A 448 -4.73 23.93 -18.23
CA CYS A 448 -4.31 24.04 -19.63
C CYS A 448 -3.22 25.10 -19.88
N ARG A 449 -3.10 26.11 -19.01
CA ARG A 449 -1.99 27.09 -19.09
C ARG A 449 -0.66 26.45 -18.66
N SER A 450 -0.71 25.49 -17.74
CA SER A 450 0.46 24.75 -17.27
C SER A 450 0.82 23.56 -18.17
N ASP A 451 -0.17 22.85 -18.68
CA ASP A 451 0.01 21.68 -19.55
C ASP A 451 -0.83 21.78 -20.83
N PRO A 452 -0.19 22.12 -21.98
CA PRO A 452 -0.84 22.23 -23.29
C PRO A 452 -1.47 20.95 -23.82
N GLU A 453 -1.08 19.76 -23.34
CA GLU A 453 -1.63 18.48 -23.84
C GLU A 453 -3.08 18.27 -23.39
N LEU A 454 -3.46 18.89 -22.26
CA LEU A 454 -4.80 18.80 -21.67
C LEU A 454 -5.87 19.62 -22.43
N LEU A 455 -5.45 20.55 -23.30
CA LEU A 455 -6.37 21.44 -24.03
C LEU A 455 -7.43 20.67 -24.81
N ALA A 456 -7.05 19.53 -25.39
CA ALA A 456 -7.97 18.73 -26.18
C ALA A 456 -9.08 18.11 -25.31
N ASP A 457 -8.71 17.62 -24.12
CA ASP A 457 -9.62 16.98 -23.18
C ASP A 457 -10.54 18.02 -22.53
N VAL A 458 -10.00 19.17 -22.10
CA VAL A 458 -10.79 20.27 -21.53
C VAL A 458 -11.77 20.84 -22.55
N LEU A 459 -11.34 21.07 -23.80
CA LEU A 459 -12.24 21.48 -24.88
C LEU A 459 -13.36 20.47 -25.12
N GLY A 460 -13.03 19.17 -25.07
CA GLY A 460 -14.02 18.08 -25.16
C GLY A 460 -15.04 18.10 -24.02
N TYR A 461 -14.59 18.29 -22.78
CA TYR A 461 -15.49 18.41 -21.63
C TYR A 461 -16.41 19.64 -21.74
N PHE A 462 -15.90 20.81 -22.12
CA PHE A 462 -16.74 22.00 -22.29
C PHE A 462 -17.77 21.85 -23.42
N VAL A 463 -17.40 21.20 -24.53
CA VAL A 463 -18.36 20.87 -25.60
C VAL A 463 -19.50 19.98 -25.09
N VAL A 464 -19.17 18.98 -24.26
CA VAL A 464 -20.18 18.10 -23.65
C VAL A 464 -21.06 18.85 -22.67
N MET A 465 -20.49 19.70 -21.81
CA MET A 465 -21.26 20.52 -20.87
C MET A 465 -22.21 21.48 -21.59
N ALA A 466 -21.72 22.18 -22.62
CA ALA A 466 -22.53 23.08 -23.43
C ALA A 466 -23.70 22.33 -24.10
N ALA A 467 -23.42 21.18 -24.71
CA ALA A 467 -24.46 20.36 -25.34
C ALA A 467 -25.50 19.83 -24.35
N GLN A 468 -25.10 19.44 -23.13
CA GLN A 468 -26.02 18.98 -22.09
C GLN A 468 -26.94 20.10 -21.61
N LYS A 469 -26.42 21.32 -21.45
CA LYS A 469 -27.22 22.48 -21.04
C LYS A 469 -28.12 23.02 -22.16
N SER A 470 -27.68 23.00 -23.42
CA SER A 470 -28.52 23.38 -24.56
C SER A 470 -29.60 22.34 -24.92
N GLY A 471 -29.38 21.05 -24.62
CA GLY A 471 -30.36 19.99 -24.87
C GLY A 471 -31.57 19.97 -23.93
N LEU A 472 -31.53 20.73 -22.83
CA LEU A 472 -32.61 20.85 -21.85
C LEU A 472 -33.71 21.85 -22.25
N GLU A 473 -33.56 22.57 -23.37
CA GLU A 473 -34.52 23.56 -23.90
C GLU A 473 -35.88 22.98 -24.37
N GLY A 474 -36.14 21.69 -24.15
CA GLY A 474 -37.38 21.00 -24.56
C GLY A 474 -38.56 21.08 -23.60
N HIS A 475 -38.39 21.56 -22.36
CA HIS A 475 -39.51 21.69 -21.40
C HIS A 475 -39.59 23.12 -20.86
N VAL A 476 -40.61 23.85 -21.32
CA VAL A 476 -40.93 25.20 -20.86
C VAL A 476 -41.47 25.12 -19.43
N ASP A 477 -40.60 25.34 -18.45
CA ASP A 477 -41.00 25.79 -17.12
C ASP A 477 -40.13 26.99 -16.71
N ASN A 478 -40.77 27.91 -15.97
CA ASN A 478 -40.48 29.34 -15.84
C ASN A 478 -39.23 29.69 -14.98
N GLU A 479 -38.14 28.90 -15.06
CA GLU A 479 -36.84 29.13 -14.41
C GLU A 479 -35.70 29.39 -15.43
N SER A 480 -36.01 29.86 -16.65
CA SER A 480 -35.07 29.90 -17.78
C SER A 480 -33.95 30.95 -17.70
N ILE A 481 -34.04 31.95 -16.81
CA ILE A 481 -33.11 33.10 -16.84
C ILE A 481 -31.71 32.74 -16.30
N THR A 482 -31.61 31.78 -15.36
CA THR A 482 -30.31 31.38 -14.79
C THR A 482 -29.58 30.36 -15.65
N SER A 483 -30.31 29.45 -16.31
CA SER A 483 -29.74 28.41 -17.19
C SER A 483 -29.14 28.99 -18.47
N ASP A 484 -29.77 30.03 -19.05
CA ASP A 484 -29.28 30.67 -20.28
C ASP A 484 -27.92 31.36 -20.08
N ASN A 485 -27.73 32.00 -18.92
CA ASN A 485 -26.46 32.65 -18.57
C ASN A 485 -25.32 31.62 -18.40
N GLU A 486 -25.58 30.49 -17.76
CA GLU A 486 -24.56 29.46 -17.56
C GLU A 486 -24.13 28.77 -18.87
N ALA A 487 -25.06 28.61 -19.83
CA ALA A 487 -24.72 28.09 -21.14
C ALA A 487 -23.82 29.09 -21.91
N GLU A 488 -24.15 30.38 -21.85
CA GLU A 488 -23.35 31.44 -22.47
C GLU A 488 -21.94 31.52 -21.87
N GLU A 489 -21.81 31.42 -20.54
CA GLU A 489 -20.50 31.36 -19.85
C GLU A 489 -19.64 30.18 -20.33
N ILE A 490 -20.21 28.99 -20.52
CA ILE A 490 -19.46 27.83 -21.02
C ILE A 490 -19.03 28.06 -22.48
N LEU A 491 -19.85 28.74 -23.30
CA LEU A 491 -19.47 29.10 -24.67
C LEU A 491 -18.33 30.15 -24.69
N GLU A 492 -18.25 31.03 -23.70
CA GLU A 492 -17.10 31.91 -23.50
C GLU A 492 -15.85 31.11 -23.07
N ASP A 493 -15.99 30.14 -22.18
CA ASP A 493 -14.89 29.25 -21.76
C ASP A 493 -14.35 28.44 -22.97
N ILE A 494 -15.21 28.01 -23.89
CA ILE A 494 -14.80 27.38 -25.17
C ILE A 494 -14.00 28.36 -26.03
N ARG A 495 -14.46 29.62 -26.17
CA ARG A 495 -13.73 30.66 -26.92
C ARG A 495 -12.35 30.92 -26.33
N GLU A 496 -12.25 31.03 -25.01
CA GLU A 496 -10.96 31.19 -24.31
C GLU A 496 -10.04 30.00 -24.57
N THR A 497 -10.57 28.77 -24.52
CA THR A 497 -9.81 27.55 -24.78
C THR A 497 -9.28 27.49 -26.22
N LEU A 498 -10.08 27.92 -27.20
CA LEU A 498 -9.67 27.99 -28.61
C LEU A 498 -8.57 29.02 -28.86
N LEU A 499 -8.65 30.18 -28.19
CA LEU A 499 -7.57 31.19 -28.23
C LEU A 499 -6.27 30.64 -27.63
N MET A 500 -6.36 29.94 -26.49
CA MET A 500 -5.19 29.28 -25.88
C MET A 500 -4.59 28.21 -26.80
N ALA A 501 -5.43 27.40 -27.46
CA ALA A 501 -4.97 26.38 -28.39
C ALA A 501 -4.25 26.98 -29.61
N ARG A 502 -4.68 28.15 -30.10
CA ARG A 502 -4.00 28.90 -31.15
C ARG A 502 -2.63 29.40 -30.69
N ASP A 503 -2.59 30.09 -29.55
CA ASP A 503 -1.38 30.74 -29.06
C ASP A 503 -0.29 29.71 -28.69
N GLN A 504 -0.68 28.52 -28.22
CA GLN A 504 0.25 27.44 -27.90
C GLN A 504 0.62 26.57 -29.12
N GLY A 505 -0.20 26.53 -30.18
CA GLY A 505 0.07 25.83 -31.43
C GLY A 505 0.14 24.30 -31.35
N VAL A 506 -0.34 23.69 -30.24
CA VAL A 506 -0.19 22.25 -29.96
C VAL A 506 -1.24 21.38 -30.66
N LEU A 507 -2.41 21.95 -31.00
CA LEU A 507 -3.53 21.21 -31.56
C LEU A 507 -3.75 21.51 -33.05
N PRO A 508 -3.74 20.48 -33.93
CA PRO A 508 -4.07 20.67 -35.33
C PRO A 508 -5.51 21.18 -35.52
N PRO A 509 -5.76 22.14 -36.42
CA PRO A 509 -7.10 22.69 -36.68
C PRO A 509 -8.16 21.61 -37.00
N ALA A 510 -7.76 20.55 -37.72
CA ALA A 510 -8.63 19.42 -38.04
C ALA A 510 -9.08 18.64 -36.78
N ARG A 511 -8.22 18.53 -35.77
CA ARG A 511 -8.56 17.87 -34.49
C ARG A 511 -9.53 18.74 -33.68
N ILE A 512 -9.35 20.05 -33.68
CA ILE A 512 -10.24 21.01 -33.01
C ILE A 512 -11.63 21.00 -33.64
N ALA A 513 -11.73 21.07 -34.97
CA ALA A 513 -13.02 21.01 -35.67
C ALA A 513 -13.79 19.72 -35.33
N ARG A 514 -13.08 18.60 -35.22
CA ARG A 514 -13.65 17.31 -34.84
C ARG A 514 -14.15 17.27 -33.38
N ILE A 515 -13.40 17.88 -32.45
CA ILE A 515 -13.82 17.99 -31.05
C ILE A 515 -15.08 18.86 -30.93
N LEU A 516 -15.13 20.01 -31.61
CA LEU A 516 -16.30 20.91 -31.62
C LEU A 516 -17.55 20.26 -32.26
N ALA A 517 -17.35 19.35 -33.21
CA ALA A 517 -18.40 18.54 -33.82
C ALA A 517 -18.92 17.41 -32.92
N GLY A 518 -18.32 17.19 -31.74
CA GLY A 518 -18.73 16.16 -30.79
C GLY A 518 -18.19 14.76 -31.10
N GLU A 519 -17.27 14.61 -32.05
CA GLU A 519 -16.67 13.33 -32.48
C GLU A 519 -15.55 12.84 -31.54
N GLY A 520 -15.32 13.54 -30.42
CA GLY A 520 -14.40 13.15 -29.36
C GLY A 520 -12.93 13.57 -29.55
N VAL A 521 -12.13 13.32 -28.51
CA VAL A 521 -10.79 13.93 -28.33
C VAL A 521 -9.62 13.09 -28.86
N GLY A 522 -9.82 11.79 -29.12
CA GLY A 522 -8.74 10.83 -29.42
C GLY A 522 -7.99 11.07 -30.74
N GLN A 523 -6.66 11.05 -30.74
CA GLN A 523 -5.88 11.09 -31.99
C GLN A 523 -6.21 9.85 -32.84
N PHE A 524 -6.30 9.99 -34.18
CA PHE A 524 -6.62 8.91 -35.14
C PHE A 524 -6.05 7.53 -34.72
N SER A 525 -6.85 6.72 -34.04
CA SER A 525 -6.54 5.35 -33.61
C SER A 525 -7.85 4.65 -33.29
N SER A 526 -8.07 3.51 -33.92
CA SER A 526 -9.36 2.80 -33.97
C SER A 526 -9.64 1.87 -32.78
N ASP A 527 -8.89 1.95 -31.68
CA ASP A 527 -8.89 0.89 -30.65
C ASP A 527 -9.05 1.37 -29.19
N GLN A 528 -9.52 2.59 -28.94
CA GLN A 528 -10.03 2.95 -27.61
C GLN A 528 -11.49 3.39 -27.70
N PRO A 529 -12.38 2.85 -26.84
CA PRO A 529 -13.69 3.48 -26.67
C PRO A 529 -13.44 4.91 -26.18
N THR A 530 -13.76 5.88 -27.04
CA THR A 530 -13.64 7.29 -26.70
C THR A 530 -14.48 7.57 -25.45
N ARG A 531 -13.89 8.23 -24.44
CA ARG A 531 -14.58 8.62 -23.18
C ARG A 531 -15.83 9.47 -23.43
N PHE A 532 -15.93 10.04 -24.63
CA PHE A 532 -17.03 10.85 -25.14
C PHE A 532 -17.72 10.09 -26.28
N ASN A 533 -18.61 9.16 -25.95
CA ASN A 533 -19.39 8.41 -26.94
C ASN A 533 -20.87 8.74 -26.72
N GLY A 534 -21.30 9.86 -27.30
CA GLY A 534 -22.68 10.34 -27.24
C GLY A 534 -23.07 11.01 -28.55
N SER A 535 -23.94 10.38 -29.32
CA SER A 535 -24.52 10.95 -30.54
C SER A 535 -25.21 12.29 -30.25
N GLY A 536 -24.71 13.39 -30.82
CA GLY A 536 -25.42 14.68 -30.86
C GLY A 536 -24.84 15.86 -30.05
N HIS A 537 -23.61 15.79 -29.55
CA HIS A 537 -23.02 16.85 -28.71
C HIS A 537 -22.20 17.85 -29.56
N SER A 538 -22.84 18.66 -30.39
CA SER A 538 -22.17 19.68 -31.23
C SER A 538 -22.42 21.09 -30.71
N VAL A 539 -21.40 21.95 -30.78
CA VAL A 539 -21.52 23.37 -30.43
C VAL A 539 -21.72 24.21 -31.71
N PRO A 540 -22.50 25.31 -31.66
CA PRO A 540 -22.69 26.19 -32.82
C PRO A 540 -21.36 26.71 -33.39
N LEU A 541 -21.26 26.74 -34.72
CA LEU A 541 -20.05 27.22 -35.42
C LEU A 541 -19.72 28.68 -35.10
N SER A 542 -20.70 29.48 -34.65
CA SER A 542 -20.52 30.87 -34.20
C SER A 542 -19.43 31.03 -33.14
N VAL A 543 -19.26 30.02 -32.28
CA VAL A 543 -18.30 30.02 -31.17
C VAL A 543 -16.85 29.88 -31.68
N ALA A 544 -16.65 29.28 -32.85
CA ALA A 544 -15.33 29.04 -33.42
C ALA A 544 -15.00 29.95 -34.61
N LEU A 545 -15.87 30.91 -34.96
CA LEU A 545 -15.67 31.79 -36.13
C LEU A 545 -14.36 32.58 -36.07
N ASP A 546 -14.02 33.13 -34.91
CA ASP A 546 -12.78 33.90 -34.75
C ASP A 546 -11.55 33.01 -34.95
N TYR A 547 -11.56 31.82 -34.37
CA TYR A 547 -10.48 30.83 -34.52
C TYR A 547 -10.34 30.35 -35.97
N VAL A 548 -11.45 29.99 -36.63
CA VAL A 548 -11.46 29.49 -38.00
C VAL A 548 -11.09 30.60 -39.00
N GLY A 549 -11.58 31.81 -38.80
CA GLY A 549 -11.27 32.99 -39.61
C GLY A 549 -9.77 33.27 -39.65
N ASP A 550 -9.12 33.29 -38.49
CA ASP A 550 -7.68 33.51 -38.38
C ASP A 550 -6.85 32.45 -39.11
N ILE A 551 -7.22 31.17 -39.02
CA ILE A 551 -6.54 30.08 -39.73
C ILE A 551 -6.70 30.19 -41.25
N LEU A 552 -7.90 30.55 -41.71
CA LEU A 552 -8.16 30.73 -43.14
C LEU A 552 -7.34 31.91 -43.70
N ASP A 553 -7.17 32.97 -42.93
CA ASP A 553 -6.34 34.10 -43.29
C ASP A 553 -4.84 33.75 -43.32
N GLU A 554 -4.36 32.98 -42.35
CA GLU A 554 -2.96 32.52 -42.30
C GLU A 554 -2.64 31.56 -43.46
N SER A 555 -3.49 30.56 -43.69
CA SER A 555 -3.35 29.63 -44.81
C SER A 555 -3.43 30.33 -46.17
N SER A 556 -4.29 31.36 -46.31
CA SER A 556 -4.35 32.19 -47.53
C SER A 556 -3.06 32.97 -47.77
N LYS A 557 -2.43 33.50 -46.71
CA LYS A 557 -1.12 34.18 -46.79
C LYS A 557 -0.02 33.20 -47.17
N ASP A 558 0.00 32.00 -46.60
CA ASP A 558 1.00 30.98 -46.91
C ASP A 558 0.87 30.41 -48.32
N ILE A 559 -0.36 30.16 -48.79
CA ILE A 559 -0.63 29.79 -50.19
C ILE A 559 -0.11 30.88 -51.13
N SER A 560 -0.31 32.16 -50.78
CA SER A 560 0.20 33.29 -51.56
C SER A 560 1.74 33.33 -51.59
N ARG A 561 2.40 33.10 -50.44
CA ARG A 561 3.87 33.01 -50.36
C ARG A 561 4.43 31.85 -51.18
N LEU A 562 3.81 30.67 -51.09
CA LEU A 562 4.22 29.47 -51.85
C LEU A 562 4.01 29.61 -53.36
N ARG A 563 3.01 30.39 -53.78
CA ARG A 563 2.82 30.73 -55.20
C ARG A 563 3.91 31.66 -55.72
N VAL A 564 4.35 32.62 -54.91
CA VAL A 564 5.46 33.53 -55.25
C VAL A 564 6.80 32.78 -55.29
N SER A 565 7.05 31.84 -54.37
CA SER A 565 8.31 31.07 -54.35
C SER A 565 8.44 30.04 -55.47
N LYS A 566 7.33 29.58 -56.06
CA LYS A 566 7.32 28.69 -57.25
C LYS A 566 7.54 29.43 -58.57
N GLN A 567 7.49 30.76 -58.58
CA GLN A 567 7.70 31.59 -59.78
C GLN A 567 9.16 32.03 -59.98
N TYR A 568 10.05 31.67 -59.04
CA TYR A 568 11.51 31.69 -59.18
C TYR A 568 12.02 30.26 -59.25
#